data_AF-A0A7C3UVH2-F1
#
_entry.id   AF-A0A7C3UVH2-F1
#
_cell.length_a   1.000
_cell.length_b   1.000
_cell.length_c   1.000
_cell.angle_alpha   90.00
_cell.angle_beta   90.00
_cell.angle_gamma   90.00
#
_symmetry.space_group_name_H-M   'P 1'
#
loop_
_entity.id
_entity.type
_entity.pdbx_description
1 polymer ?
#
loop_
_entity_poly.entity_id
_entity_poly.type
_entity_poly.pdbx_seq_one_letter_code
_entity_poly.pdbx_strand_id
1 'polypeptide(L)' 'MAVASVLFRPPRRTIVVSDALKEEDAVAMGFEYAPSIEEAMRSLHKLFPSAKVAVIPAGGLLAPVSV' A
#
# COMPACT_ATOMS: atom_id res chain seq x y z
N MET A 1 -19.03 -25.57 -1.66
CA MET A 1 -19.07 -24.23 -1.03
C MET A 1 -17.76 -23.52 -1.34
N ALA A 2 -17.73 -22.61 -2.31
CA ALA A 2 -16.51 -21.94 -2.76
C ALA A 2 -16.72 -20.45 -3.12
N VAL A 3 -17.75 -19.82 -2.56
CA VAL A 3 -18.13 -18.42 -2.88
C VAL A 3 -17.85 -17.47 -1.71
N ALA A 4 -17.54 -17.98 -0.52
CA ALA A 4 -17.43 -17.18 0.71
C ALA A 4 -16.07 -16.46 0.88
N SER A 5 -15.03 -16.79 0.11
CA SER A 5 -13.68 -16.24 0.30
C SER A 5 -13.39 -14.95 -0.49
N VAL A 6 -14.29 -14.52 -1.37
CA VAL A 6 -14.08 -13.32 -2.22
C VAL A 6 -14.62 -12.04 -1.56
N LEU A 7 -15.50 -12.15 -0.56
CA LEU A 7 -16.34 -11.03 -0.11
C LEU A 7 -15.84 -10.19 1.08
N PHE A 8 -14.70 -10.50 1.71
CA PHE A 8 -14.26 -9.79 2.92
C PHE A 8 -12.75 -9.48 2.98
N ARG A 9 -12.12 -9.12 1.86
CA ARG A 9 -10.83 -8.42 1.99
C ARG A 9 -11.12 -6.96 2.37
N PRO A 10 -10.71 -6.50 3.56
CA PRO A 10 -10.81 -5.09 3.87
C PRO A 10 -10.07 -4.29 2.78
N PRO A 11 -10.61 -3.12 2.38
CA PRO A 11 -10.01 -2.31 1.34
C PRO A 11 -8.54 -2.05 1.69
N ARG A 12 -7.65 -2.39 0.76
CA ARG A 12 -6.20 -2.20 0.96
C ARG A 12 -5.88 -0.73 0.74
N ARG A 13 -5.57 -0.05 1.84
CA ARG A 13 -5.03 1.30 1.81
C ARG A 13 -3.67 1.28 1.12
N THR A 14 -3.51 2.06 0.06
CA THR A 14 -2.31 2.05 -0.77
C THR A 14 -1.80 3.48 -0.91
N ILE A 15 -0.56 3.73 -0.49
CA ILE A 15 0.10 5.02 -0.60
C ILE A 15 1.11 4.92 -1.75
N VAL A 16 1.00 5.83 -2.72
CA VAL A 16 1.94 5.98 -3.83
C VAL A 16 2.93 7.07 -3.47
N VAL A 17 4.22 6.75 -3.63
CA VAL A 17 5.33 7.69 -3.51
C VAL A 17 5.98 7.79 -4.88
N SER A 18 5.89 8.96 -5.51
CA SER A 18 6.46 9.18 -6.84
C SER A 18 6.65 10.67 -7.12
N ASP A 19 7.80 11.00 -7.69
CA ASP A 19 8.12 12.36 -8.18
C ASP A 19 7.52 12.62 -9.57
N ALA A 20 7.11 11.56 -10.28
CA ALA A 20 6.58 11.65 -11.64
C ALA A 20 5.04 11.72 -11.67
N LEU A 21 4.38 11.30 -10.59
CA LEU A 21 2.92 11.30 -10.47
C LEU A 21 2.46 12.49 -9.66
N LYS A 22 1.47 13.23 -10.16
CA LYS A 22 0.82 14.29 -9.39
C LYS A 22 -0.13 13.68 -8.35
N GLU A 23 -0.27 14.37 -7.22
CA GLU A 23 -1.19 13.99 -6.15
C GLU A 23 -2.62 13.77 -6.66
N GLU A 24 -3.12 14.69 -7.50
CA GLU A 24 -4.47 14.67 -8.06
C GLU A 24 -4.75 13.39 -8.85
N ASP A 25 -3.78 12.93 -9.64
CA ASP A 25 -3.87 11.71 -10.44
C ASP A 25 -3.88 10.47 -9.53
N ALA A 26 -3.04 10.45 -8.49
CA ALA A 26 -3.01 9.36 -7.52
C ALA A 26 -4.35 9.22 -6.78
N VAL A 27 -4.93 10.35 -6.35
CA VAL A 27 -6.24 10.40 -5.68
C VAL A 27 -7.35 9.96 -6.62
N ALA A 28 -7.34 10.40 -7.88
CA ALA A 28 -8.31 9.97 -8.89
C ALA A 28 -8.27 8.46 -9.15
N MET A 29 -7.11 7.82 -8.97
CA MET A 29 -6.94 6.37 -9.07
C MET A 29 -7.31 5.62 -7.77
N GLY A 30 -7.71 6.32 -6.71
CA GLY A 30 -8.05 5.73 -5.42
C GLY A 30 -6.84 5.42 -4.54
N PHE A 31 -5.68 6.01 -4.83
CA PHE A 31 -4.49 5.94 -4.00
C PHE A 31 -4.38 7.15 -3.07
N GLU A 32 -3.68 6.96 -1.96
CA GLU A 32 -3.12 8.07 -1.19
C GLU A 32 -1.78 8.48 -1.79
N TYR A 33 -1.43 9.75 -1.67
CA TYR A 33 -0.16 10.28 -2.14
C TYR A 33 0.72 10.67 -0.96
N ALA A 34 2.03 10.44 -1.10
CA ALA A 34 3.03 11.03 -0.23
C ALA A 34 4.26 11.44 -1.06
N PRO A 35 4.88 12.59 -0.76
CA PRO A 35 6.04 13.08 -1.52
C PRO A 35 7.33 12.33 -1.18
N SER A 36 7.34 11.51 -0.12
CA SER A 36 8.49 10.67 0.25
C SER A 36 8.06 9.42 1.02
N ILE A 37 8.94 8.43 1.05
CA ILE A 37 8.75 7.21 1.84
C ILE A 37 8.69 7.57 3.33
N GLU A 38 9.51 8.50 3.79
CA GLU A 38 9.60 8.96 5.17
C GLU A 38 8.28 9.58 5.64
N GLU A 39 7.63 10.39 4.80
CA GLU A 39 6.34 10.99 5.13
C GLU A 39 5.22 9.95 5.16
N ALA A 40 5.20 9.03 4.19
CA ALA A 40 4.27 7.90 4.18
C ALA A 40 4.43 7.06 5.47
N MET A 41 5.66 6.73 5.84
CA MET A 41 5.94 5.92 7.03
C MET A 41 5.60 6.66 8.33
N ARG A 42 5.83 7.98 8.40
CA ARG A 42 5.47 8.79 9.56
C ARG A 42 3.95 8.78 9.81
N SER A 43 3.14 8.85 8.75
CA SER A 43 1.68 8.79 8.88
C SER A 43 1.21 7.39 9.28
N LEU A 44 1.78 6.35 8.66
CA LEU A 44 1.46 4.95 8.98
C LEU A 44 1.87 4.56 10.40
N HIS A 45 3.02 5.01 10.89
CA HIS A 45 3.49 4.69 12.24
C HIS A 45 2.59 5.30 13.33
N LYS A 46 1.99 6.47 13.10
CA LYS A 46 1.01 7.05 14.03
C LYS A 46 -0.25 6.19 14.16
N LEU A 47 -0.67 5.55 13.06
CA LEU A 47 -1.89 4.74 13.01
C LEU A 47 -1.62 3.29 13.46
N PHE A 48 -0.43 2.77 13.15
CA PHE A 48 -0.04 1.38 13.39
C PHE A 48 1.37 1.31 14.00
N PRO A 49 1.55 1.78 15.26
CA PRO A 49 2.88 1.95 15.85
C PRO A 49 3.67 0.64 16.00
N SER A 50 2.98 -0.50 16.12
CA SER A 50 3.60 -1.82 16.32
C SER A 50 3.47 -2.74 15.11
N ALA A 51 3.15 -2.21 13.91
CA ALA A 51 3.02 -3.03 12.71
C ALA A 51 4.37 -3.65 12.30
N LYS A 52 4.34 -4.91 11.88
CA LYS A 52 5.47 -5.55 11.22
C LYS A 52 5.49 -5.14 9.75
N VAL A 53 6.67 -4.78 9.24
CA VAL A 53 6.84 -4.33 7.86
C VAL A 53 7.54 -5.41 7.05
N ALA A 54 6.96 -5.76 5.90
CA ALA A 54 7.62 -6.55 4.88
C ALA A 54 8.16 -5.60 3.80
N VAL A 55 9.46 -5.66 3.54
CA VAL A 55 10.11 -4.85 2.50
C VAL A 55 10.38 -5.74 1.30
N ILE A 56 9.81 -5.36 0.14
CA ILE A 56 10.03 -6.03 -1.13
C ILE A 56 10.70 -5.02 -2.07
N PRO A 57 12.04 -5.01 -2.18
CA PRO A 57 12.76 -3.97 -2.91
C PRO A 57 12.53 -4.02 -4.44
N ALA A 58 12.12 -5.15 -4.99
CA ALA A 58 11.84 -5.33 -6.41
C ALA A 58 10.47 -6.00 -6.64
N GLY A 59 9.39 -5.24 -6.39
CA GLY A 59 8.02 -5.78 -6.45
C GLY A 59 7.61 -6.39 -7.80
N GLY A 60 8.14 -5.87 -8.92
CA GLY A 60 7.83 -6.39 -10.26
C GLY A 60 8.63 -7.64 -10.67
N LEU A 61 9.67 -8.01 -9.93
CA LEU A 61 10.56 -9.12 -10.27
C LEU A 61 10.31 -10.37 -9.41
N LEU A 62 9.41 -10.28 -8.43
CA LEU A 62 9.19 -11.32 -7.42
C LEU A 62 7.71 -11.72 -7.42
N ALA A 63 7.45 -13.03 -7.43
CA ALA A 63 6.12 -13.58 -7.21
C ALA A 63 5.99 -13.99 -5.73
N PRO A 64 5.30 -13.20 -4.89
CA PRO A 64 5.10 -13.58 -3.50
C PRO A 64 4.19 -14.82 -3.43
N VAL A 65 4.70 -15.89 -2.84
CA VAL A 65 3.92 -17.08 -2.48
C VAL A 65 3.43 -16.94 -1.04
N SER A 66 2.11 -17.05 -0.84
CA SER A 66 1.53 -17.11 0.50
C SER A 66 1.68 -18.51 1.08
N VAL A 67 2.21 -18.61 2.30
CA VAL A 67 2.19 -19.83 3.12
C VAL A 67 0.95 -19.82 4.00
#